data_AF-A0A2E1LHN3-F1
#
_entry.id   AF-A0A2E1LHN3-F1
#
_cell.length_a   1.000
_cell.length_b   1.000
_cell.length_c   1.000
_cell.angle_alpha   90.00
_cell.angle_beta   90.00
_cell.angle_gamma   90.00
#
_symmetry.space_group_name_H-M   'P 1'
#
loop_
_entity.id
_entity.type
_entity.pdbx_description
1 polymer ?
#
loop_
_entity_poly.entity_id
_entity_poly.type
_entity_poly.pdbx_seq_one_letter_code
_entity_poly.pdbx_strand_id
1 'polypeptide(L)' 'MSKHLHRRGDSFQYRRVFPADVRATAGRRELTKSLKVKTLKEAELEAALWDVEFNKIVATDRGTGQPS' A
#
# COMPACT_ATOMS: atom_id res chain seq x y z
N MET A 1 -7.10 12.67 -4.43
CA MET A 1 -7.23 11.46 -3.61
C MET A 1 -6.54 10.27 -4.26
N SER A 2 -5.53 9.71 -3.59
CA SER A 2 -4.97 8.42 -3.98
C SER A 2 -6.08 7.38 -4.00
N LYS A 3 -6.15 6.56 -5.06
CA LYS A 3 -7.19 5.54 -5.27
C LYS A 3 -7.25 4.47 -4.17
N HIS A 4 -6.21 4.38 -3.35
CA HIS A 4 -6.05 3.41 -2.26
C HIS A 4 -6.27 4.03 -0.87
N LEU A 5 -6.55 5.33 -0.81
CA LEU A 5 -6.84 6.03 0.43
C LEU A 5 -8.33 5.95 0.73
N HIS A 6 -8.65 5.42 1.90
CA HIS A 6 -10.00 5.31 2.44
C HIS A 6 -10.12 6.16 3.70
N ARG A 7 -11.18 6.96 3.80
CA ARG A 7 -11.53 7.64 5.05
C ARG A 7 -12.60 6.82 5.78
N ARG A 8 -12.40 6.53 7.06
CA ARG A 8 -13.36 5.87 7.94
C ARG A 8 -13.59 6.75 9.17
N GLY A 9 -14.69 7.50 9.17
CA GLY A 9 -14.94 8.55 10.17
C GLY A 9 -13.81 9.58 10.15
N ASP A 10 -13.12 9.71 11.29
CA ASP A 10 -11.99 10.63 11.48
C ASP A 10 -10.62 9.99 11.24
N SER A 11 -10.59 8.72 10.81
CA SER A 11 -9.35 8.01 10.52
C SER A 11 -9.12 7.83 9.03
N PHE A 12 -7.86 7.82 8.64
CA PHE A 12 -7.42 7.52 7.27
C PHE A 12 -6.80 6.12 7.21
N GLN A 13 -7.08 5.39 6.16
CA GLN A 13 -6.58 4.04 5.92
C GLN A 13 -6.10 3.89 4.49
N TYR A 14 -4.90 3.37 4.32
CA TYR A 14 -4.42 2.86 3.03
C TYR A 14 -4.84 1.39 2.88
N ARG A 15 -5.42 1.05 1.74
CA ARG A 15 -5.74 -0.34 1.40
C ARG A 15 -5.46 -0.62 -0.08
N ARG A 16 -4.63 -1.62 -0.35
CA ARG A 16 -4.34 -2.07 -1.72
C ARG A 16 -4.22 -3.58 -1.82
N VAL A 17 -4.89 -4.15 -2.81
CA VAL A 17 -4.95 -5.59 -3.05
C VAL A 17 -3.68 -6.05 -3.77
N PHE A 18 -3.07 -7.14 -3.28
CA PHE A 18 -1.93 -7.75 -3.95
C PHE A 18 -2.35 -8.41 -5.28
N PRO A 19 -1.49 -8.38 -6.31
CA PRO A 19 -1.64 -9.24 -7.49
C PRO A 19 -1.74 -10.71 -7.11
N ALA A 20 -2.44 -11.52 -7.92
CA ALA A 20 -2.73 -12.92 -7.58
C ALA A 20 -1.46 -13.77 -7.35
N ASP A 21 -0.44 -13.54 -8.18
CA ASP A 21 0.89 -14.13 -8.08
C ASP A 21 1.57 -13.81 -6.75
N VAL A 22 1.49 -12.55 -6.31
CA VAL A 22 2.13 -12.09 -5.07
C VAL A 22 1.37 -12.53 -3.81
N ARG A 23 0.06 -12.78 -3.90
CA ARG A 23 -0.75 -13.20 -2.73
C ARG A 23 -0.27 -14.50 -2.12
N ALA A 24 0.22 -15.44 -2.93
CA ALA A 24 0.69 -16.73 -2.48
C ALA A 24 1.89 -16.56 -1.54
N THR A 25 2.87 -15.74 -1.95
CA THR A 25 4.08 -15.49 -1.15
C THR A 25 3.83 -14.53 -0.01
N ALA A 26 3.03 -13.47 -0.22
CA ALA A 26 2.75 -12.46 0.79
C ALA A 26 1.90 -12.98 1.97
N GLY A 27 1.27 -14.15 1.83
CA GLY A 27 0.43 -14.77 2.86
C GLY A 27 -0.85 -13.99 3.19
N ARG A 28 -1.19 -12.97 2.41
CA ARG A 28 -2.35 -12.10 2.60
C ARG A 28 -2.86 -11.53 1.29
N ARG A 29 -4.16 -11.23 1.25
CA ARG A 29 -4.83 -10.70 0.04
C ARG A 29 -4.52 -9.23 -0.25
N GLU A 30 -4.35 -8.41 0.79
CA GLU A 30 -4.20 -6.96 0.66
C GLU A 30 -3.25 -6.40 1.72
N LEU A 31 -2.59 -5.30 1.38
CA LEU A 31 -1.87 -4.46 2.32
C LEU A 31 -2.84 -3.43 2.88
N THR A 32 -3.06 -3.49 4.19
CA THR A 32 -3.89 -2.52 4.92
C THR A 32 -3.04 -1.81 5.96
N LYS A 33 -3.09 -0.48 5.98
CA LYS A 33 -2.37 0.37 6.94
C LYS A 33 -3.26 1.51 7.43
N SER A 34 -3.39 1.65 8.74
CA SER A 34 -4.00 2.84 9.34
C SER A 34 -2.99 3.98 9.31
N LEU A 35 -3.37 5.11 8.74
CA LEU A 35 -2.53 6.30 8.61
C LEU A 35 -2.76 7.17 9.85
N LYS A 36 -1.69 7.48 10.58
CA LYS A 36 -1.75 8.21 11.86
C LYS A 36 -1.61 9.71 11.65
N VAL A 37 -2.46 10.25 10.79
CA VAL A 37 -2.43 11.65 10.36
C VAL A 37 -3.76 12.32 10.60
N LYS A 38 -3.75 13.64 10.76
CA LYS A 38 -4.94 14.41 11.16
C LYS A 38 -5.62 15.07 9.98
N THR A 39 -4.89 15.32 8.89
CA THR A 39 -5.42 16.01 7.71
C THR A 39 -5.48 15.11 6.49
N LEU A 40 -6.40 15.42 5.57
CA LEU A 40 -6.51 14.71 4.30
C LEU A 40 -5.21 14.84 3.47
N LYS A 41 -4.57 16.00 3.50
CA LYS A 41 -3.34 16.26 2.73
C LYS A 41 -2.18 15.39 3.20
N GLU A 42 -1.99 15.26 4.52
CA GLU A 42 -1.00 14.33 5.08
C GLU A 42 -1.33 12.88 4.74
N ALA A 43 -2.61 12.50 4.76
CA ALA A 43 -3.04 11.16 4.41
C ALA A 43 -2.78 10.83 2.94
N GLU A 44 -2.94 11.79 2.03
CA GLU A 44 -2.60 11.63 0.61
C GLU A 44 -1.09 11.44 0.40
N LEU A 45 -0.26 12.20 1.12
CA LEU A 45 1.20 12.06 1.08
C LEU A 45 1.64 10.69 1.62
N GLU A 46 1.13 10.27 2.78
CA GLU A 46 1.48 8.98 3.37
C GLU A 46 0.98 7.81 2.52
N ALA A 47 -0.22 7.92 1.94
CA ALA A 47 -0.73 6.92 1.00
C ALA A 47 0.15 6.81 -0.26
N ALA A 48 0.72 7.91 -0.76
CA ALA A 48 1.66 7.89 -1.88
C ALA A 48 2.97 7.17 -1.53
N LEU A 49 3.49 7.35 -0.32
CA LEU A 49 4.65 6.61 0.18
C LEU A 49 4.34 5.10 0.28
N TRP A 50 3.16 4.75 0.81
CA TRP A 50 2.72 3.36 0.85
C TRP A 50 2.53 2.75 -0.54
N ASP A 51 2.17 3.53 -1.54
CA ASP A 51 2.09 3.06 -2.93
C ASP A 51 3.46 2.70 -3.51
N VAL A 52 4.49 3.49 -3.20
CA VAL A 52 5.88 3.18 -3.58
C VAL A 52 6.34 1.90 -2.89
N GLU A 53 6.12 1.79 -1.58
CA GLU A 53 6.49 0.58 -0.81
C GLU A 53 5.74 -0.66 -1.27
N PHE A 54 4.44 -0.54 -1.58
CA PHE A 54 3.68 -1.64 -2.15
C PHE A 54 4.28 -2.12 -3.48
N ASN A 55 4.63 -1.18 -4.37
CA ASN A 55 5.23 -1.53 -5.65
C ASN A 55 6.60 -2.21 -5.48
N LYS A 56 7.40 -1.80 -4.49
CA LYS A 56 8.65 -2.47 -4.13
C LYS A 56 8.41 -3.91 -3.68
N ILE A 57 7.45 -4.14 -2.77
CA ILE A 57 7.09 -5.50 -2.31
C ILE A 57 6.73 -6.39 -3.50
N VAL A 58 5.86 -5.89 -4.39
CA VAL A 58 5.46 -6.62 -5.61
C VAL A 58 6.65 -6.91 -6.53
N ALA A 59 7.53 -5.93 -6.73
CA ALA A 59 8.69 -6.09 -7.60
C ALA A 59 9.73 -7.07 -7.04
N THR A 60 9.97 -7.02 -5.73
CA THR A 60 10.82 -7.99 -5.01
C THR A 60 10.27 -9.40 -5.13
N ASP A 61 8.97 -9.57 -4.90
CA ASP A 61 8.31 -10.88 -4.97
C ASP A 61 8.39 -11.51 -6.37
N ARG A 62 8.22 -10.69 -7.40
CA ARG A 62 8.32 -11.12 -8.80
C ARG A 62 9.75 -11.42 -9.28
N GLY A 63 10.75 -11.29 -8.41
CA GLY A 63 12.16 -11.44 -8.79
C GLY A 63 12.68 -10.31 -9.70
N THR A 64 11.88 -9.28 -9.97
CA THR A 64 12.28 -8.09 -10.74
C THR A 64 13.06 -7.06 -9.90
N GLY A 65 13.18 -7.29 -8.59
CA GLY A 65 13.86 -6.42 -7.63
C GLY A 65 15.30 -6.80 -7.30
N GLN A 66 15.92 -7.69 -8.06
CA GLN A 66 17.32 -8.07 -7.87
C GLN A 66 18.21 -7.30 -8.86
N PRO A 67 19.15 -6.45 -8.40
CA PRO A 67 20.25 -6.05 -9.26
C PRO A 67 21.08 -7.30 -9.57
N SER A 68 21.37 -7.49 -10.85
CA SER A 68 22.46 -8.37 -11.31
C SER A 68 23.81 -7.81 -10.86
#